data_AF-A0A256ICE1-F1
#
_entry.id   AF-A0A256ICE1-F1
#
_cell.length_a   1.000
_cell.length_b   1.000
_cell.length_c   1.000
_cell.angle_alpha   90.00
_cell.angle_beta   90.00
_cell.angle_gamma   90.00
#
_symmetry.space_group_name_H-M   'P 1'
#
loop_
_entity.id
_entity.type
_entity.pdbx_description
1 polymer ?
#
loop_
_entity_poly.entity_id
_entity_poly.type
_entity_poly.pdbx_seq_one_letter_code
_entity_poly.pdbx_strand_id
1 'polypeptide(L)'
;MSRLTIEYGAHERVSEVVDRLTYCAEHISVAFDGWEEPHVKGPGLYFAVVADRGYGAYADAMGDNRWPREDCASVFDEDAFVDAARTVSVERDGGIVVAVDGEVEEQMVRFRDLGTRSGESRLVDDVSYEPWMGSRHMSAIETSVRPEVVATVTLSEETGRVSVFRDGDATSMRRNEIGGEWRAE
;
A
#
# COMPACT_ATOMS: atom_id res chain seq x y z
N MET A 1 27.10 20.94 -1.50
CA MET A 1 25.69 21.37 -1.52
C MET A 1 24.92 20.40 -0.64
N SER A 2 24.43 20.83 0.53
CA SER A 2 23.61 19.97 1.38
C SER A 2 22.27 19.74 0.68
N ARG A 3 21.98 18.50 0.27
CA ARG A 3 20.61 18.11 -0.05
C ARG A 3 19.80 18.36 1.22
N LEU A 4 18.82 19.27 1.14
CA LEU A 4 17.69 19.26 2.06
C LEU A 4 16.95 17.94 1.79
N THR A 5 17.41 16.86 2.39
CA THR A 5 16.67 15.61 2.45
C THR A 5 15.59 15.86 3.48
N ILE A 6 14.38 16.20 3.03
CA ILE A 6 13.22 16.19 3.91
C ILE A 6 13.05 14.74 4.34
N GLU A 7 13.16 14.47 5.64
CA GLU A 7 12.83 13.18 6.22
C GLU A 7 11.30 13.00 6.18
N TYR A 8 10.78 12.67 5.00
CA TYR A 8 9.34 12.53 4.77
C TYR A 8 8.70 11.51 5.72
N GLY A 9 9.45 10.49 6.17
CA GLY A 9 8.97 9.49 7.12
C GLY A 9 8.55 10.03 8.49
N ALA A 10 9.07 11.19 8.91
CA ALA A 10 8.72 11.85 10.17
C ALA A 10 7.83 13.09 9.99
N HIS A 11 7.44 13.42 8.75
CA HIS A 11 6.62 14.58 8.48
C HIS A 11 5.15 14.25 8.76
N GLU A 12 4.52 15.00 9.68
CA GLU A 12 3.16 14.75 10.19
C GLU A 12 2.12 14.49 9.08
N ARG A 13 2.15 15.29 8.02
CA ARG A 13 1.25 15.12 6.86
C ARG A 13 1.43 13.78 6.12
N VAL A 14 2.65 13.26 6.05
CA VAL A 14 2.92 11.97 5.39
C VAL A 14 2.51 10.82 6.30
N SER A 15 2.72 10.96 7.61
CA SER A 15 2.17 10.03 8.60
C SER A 15 0.65 9.96 8.48
N GLU A 16 -0.02 11.12 8.38
CA GLU A 16 -1.46 11.20 8.16
C GLU A 16 -1.90 10.48 6.88
N VAL A 17 -1.20 10.65 5.75
CA VAL A 17 -1.48 9.90 4.51
C VAL A 17 -1.41 8.39 4.75
N VAL A 18 -0.35 7.89 5.39
CA VAL A 18 -0.21 6.45 5.66
C VAL A 18 -1.30 5.95 6.61
N ASP A 19 -1.66 6.75 7.62
CA ASP A 19 -2.74 6.41 8.56
C ASP A 19 -4.07 6.32 7.82
N ARG A 20 -4.42 7.28 6.93
CA ARG A 20 -5.63 7.22 6.10
C ARG A 20 -5.70 5.95 5.23
N LEU A 21 -4.58 5.59 4.59
CA LEU A 21 -4.50 4.37 3.80
C LEU A 21 -4.72 3.12 4.66
N THR A 22 -4.13 3.11 5.86
CA THR A 22 -4.28 2.02 6.83
C THR A 22 -5.72 1.89 7.29
N TYR A 23 -6.34 2.99 7.73
CA TYR A 23 -7.74 3.00 8.16
C TYR A 23 -8.71 2.57 7.06
N CYS A 24 -8.47 2.99 5.81
CA CYS A 24 -9.27 2.56 4.67
C CYS A 24 -9.15 1.03 4.46
N ALA A 25 -7.94 0.49 4.47
CA ALA A 25 -7.71 -0.94 4.34
C ALA A 25 -8.33 -1.76 5.49
N GLU A 26 -8.22 -1.26 6.73
CA GLU A 26 -8.85 -1.86 7.91
C GLU A 26 -10.38 -1.85 7.83
N HIS A 27 -10.95 -0.72 7.39
CA HIS A 27 -12.38 -0.57 7.20
C HIS A 27 -12.90 -1.57 6.17
N ILE A 28 -12.24 -1.71 5.02
CA ILE A 28 -12.60 -2.67 3.97
C ILE A 28 -12.44 -4.11 4.47
N SER A 29 -11.33 -4.41 5.17
CA SER A 29 -11.09 -5.73 5.75
C SER A 29 -12.24 -6.18 6.64
N VAL A 30 -12.71 -5.28 7.51
CA VAL A 30 -13.74 -5.66 8.49
C VAL A 30 -15.13 -5.64 7.88
N ALA A 31 -15.40 -4.73 6.94
CA ALA A 31 -16.69 -4.71 6.25
C ALA A 31 -16.93 -5.93 5.36
N PHE A 32 -15.90 -6.72 5.06
CA PHE A 32 -16.02 -7.95 4.30
C PHE A 32 -16.25 -9.16 5.22
N ASP A 33 -17.36 -9.89 4.99
CA ASP A 33 -17.75 -11.06 5.77
C ASP A 33 -17.27 -12.39 5.17
N GLY A 34 -16.90 -12.40 3.88
CA GLY A 34 -16.60 -13.63 3.12
C GLY A 34 -15.24 -14.28 3.38
N TRP A 35 -14.49 -13.88 4.42
CA TRP A 35 -13.12 -14.38 4.66
C TRP A 35 -13.05 -15.87 5.01
N GLU A 36 -14.13 -16.43 5.57
CA GLU A 36 -14.21 -17.85 5.94
C GLU A 36 -14.87 -18.70 4.84
N GLU A 37 -15.33 -18.07 3.76
CA GLU A 37 -16.07 -18.74 2.70
C GLU A 37 -15.13 -19.46 1.72
N PRO A 38 -15.27 -20.79 1.54
CA PRO A 38 -14.46 -21.51 0.58
C PRO A 38 -14.67 -20.97 -0.84
N HIS A 39 -13.56 -20.68 -1.54
CA HIS A 39 -13.51 -20.17 -2.93
C HIS A 39 -13.93 -18.71 -3.12
N VAL A 40 -14.20 -17.97 -2.04
CA VAL A 40 -14.40 -16.52 -2.13
C VAL A 40 -13.03 -15.83 -2.06
N LYS A 41 -12.75 -14.98 -3.04
CA LYS A 41 -11.58 -14.11 -3.04
C LYS A 41 -11.92 -12.82 -2.30
N GLY A 42 -11.16 -12.49 -1.26
CA GLY A 42 -11.36 -11.25 -0.53
C GLY A 42 -10.85 -10.01 -1.29
N PRO A 43 -11.22 -8.81 -0.83
CA PRO A 43 -10.66 -7.57 -1.35
C PRO A 43 -9.15 -7.51 -1.13
N GLY A 44 -8.41 -7.06 -2.14
CA GLY A 44 -6.95 -6.88 -2.09
C GLY A 44 -6.55 -5.46 -2.43
N LEU A 45 -5.70 -4.85 -1.62
CA LEU A 45 -5.16 -3.50 -1.87
C LEU A 45 -3.65 -3.49 -1.72
N TYR A 46 -3.00 -2.64 -2.51
CA TYR A 46 -1.58 -2.33 -2.40
C TYR A 46 -1.38 -0.85 -2.71
N PHE A 47 -1.14 -0.04 -1.69
CA PHE A 47 -0.74 1.35 -1.83
C PHE A 47 0.76 1.51 -1.68
N ALA A 48 1.35 2.43 -2.44
CA ALA A 48 2.72 2.90 -2.25
C ALA A 48 2.75 4.41 -2.16
N VAL A 49 3.23 4.94 -1.04
CA VAL A 49 3.42 6.37 -0.82
C VAL A 49 4.79 6.78 -1.35
N VAL A 50 4.83 7.61 -2.39
CA VAL A 50 6.07 8.01 -3.08
C VAL A 50 6.39 9.48 -2.87
N ALA A 51 7.68 9.77 -2.65
CA ALA A 51 8.18 11.14 -2.49
C ALA A 51 8.43 11.85 -3.84
N ASP A 52 8.47 11.12 -4.96
CA ASP A 52 8.68 11.66 -6.30
C ASP A 52 7.86 10.90 -7.37
N ARG A 53 7.50 11.61 -8.44
CA ARG A 53 6.78 11.06 -9.61
C ARG A 53 7.69 10.24 -10.54
N GLY A 54 8.99 10.16 -10.26
CA GLY A 54 9.96 9.32 -10.97
C GLY A 54 9.76 7.81 -10.82
N TYR A 55 8.61 7.34 -10.31
CA TYR A 55 8.34 5.92 -10.04
C TYR A 55 8.36 5.02 -11.27
N GLY A 56 8.22 5.58 -12.48
CA GLY A 56 8.38 4.83 -13.74
C GLY A 56 9.76 4.19 -13.93
N ALA A 57 10.77 4.58 -13.14
CA ALA A 57 12.07 3.91 -13.12
C ALA A 57 12.03 2.51 -12.49
N TYR A 58 11.04 2.23 -11.63
CA TYR A 58 10.91 0.98 -10.86
C TYR A 58 9.48 0.42 -10.83
N ALA A 59 8.58 0.95 -11.66
CA ALA A 59 7.21 0.48 -11.79
C ALA A 59 6.74 0.57 -13.24
N ASP A 60 5.96 -0.42 -13.67
CA ASP A 60 5.37 -0.52 -15.00
C ASP A 60 3.84 -0.38 -14.92
N ALA A 61 3.20 0.18 -15.94
CA ALA A 61 1.74 0.27 -16.00
C ALA A 61 1.09 -1.13 -15.92
N MET A 62 0.11 -1.31 -15.03
CA MET A 62 -0.63 -2.56 -14.87
C MET A 62 -1.80 -2.62 -15.86
N GLY A 63 -1.45 -2.74 -17.15
CA GLY A 63 -2.43 -2.73 -18.24
C GLY A 63 -3.36 -1.51 -18.19
N ASP A 64 -4.66 -1.77 -18.37
CA ASP A 64 -5.71 -0.74 -18.38
C ASP A 64 -6.31 -0.50 -16.98
N ASN A 65 -5.71 -1.02 -15.91
CA ASN A 65 -6.20 -0.78 -14.55
C ASN A 65 -5.95 0.67 -14.14
N ARG A 66 -6.98 1.31 -13.60
CA ARG A 66 -6.99 2.72 -13.21
C ARG A 66 -7.64 2.89 -11.85
N TRP A 67 -7.12 3.85 -11.10
CA TRP A 67 -7.81 4.49 -9.99
C TRP A 67 -8.82 5.51 -10.55
N PRO A 68 -10.07 5.57 -10.05
CA PRO A 68 -11.10 6.47 -10.56
C PRO A 68 -10.85 7.93 -10.11
N ARG A 69 -9.82 8.57 -10.69
CA ARG A 69 -9.36 9.90 -10.25
C ARG A 69 -10.42 11.00 -10.40
N GLU A 70 -11.34 10.87 -11.35
CA GLU A 70 -12.45 11.81 -11.53
C GLU A 70 -13.41 11.82 -10.33
N ASP A 71 -13.58 10.66 -9.68
CA ASP A 71 -14.46 10.49 -8.52
C ASP A 71 -13.70 10.67 -7.19
N CYS A 72 -12.42 10.30 -7.16
CA CYS A 72 -11.56 10.43 -5.97
C CYS A 72 -10.11 10.72 -6.39
N ALA A 73 -9.68 11.96 -6.27
CA ALA A 73 -8.30 12.36 -6.59
C ALA A 73 -7.35 12.28 -5.38
N SER A 74 -7.89 12.30 -4.16
CA SER A 74 -7.10 12.40 -2.94
C SER A 74 -7.55 11.43 -1.85
N VAL A 75 -6.59 10.96 -1.05
CA VAL A 75 -6.86 10.18 0.17
C VAL A 75 -7.58 10.98 1.26
N PHE A 76 -7.62 12.30 1.12
CA PHE A 76 -8.31 13.20 2.06
C PHE A 76 -9.80 13.35 1.77
N ASP A 77 -10.27 12.90 0.60
CA ASP A 77 -11.70 12.84 0.27
C ASP A 77 -12.31 11.58 0.89
N GLU A 78 -12.44 11.53 2.22
CA GLU A 78 -12.70 10.33 3.03
C GLU A 78 -13.72 9.34 2.46
N ASP A 79 -14.96 9.80 2.24
CA ASP A 79 -16.04 8.96 1.76
C ASP A 79 -15.76 8.43 0.34
N ALA A 80 -15.33 9.33 -0.55
CA ALA A 80 -15.00 8.99 -1.93
C ALA A 80 -13.81 8.03 -2.01
N PHE A 81 -12.83 8.18 -1.12
CA PHE A 81 -11.65 7.34 -1.04
C PHE A 81 -12.01 5.92 -0.60
N VAL A 82 -12.84 5.76 0.44
CA VAL A 82 -13.31 4.44 0.88
C VAL A 82 -14.15 3.76 -0.21
N ASP A 83 -15.05 4.48 -0.87
CA ASP A 83 -15.90 3.93 -1.93
C ASP A 83 -15.08 3.50 -3.17
N ALA A 84 -14.13 4.34 -3.58
CA ALA A 84 -13.21 4.02 -4.67
C ALA A 84 -12.33 2.81 -4.31
N ALA A 85 -11.74 2.78 -3.11
CA ALA A 85 -10.91 1.68 -2.64
C ALA A 85 -11.69 0.37 -2.53
N ARG A 86 -12.95 0.40 -2.05
CA ARG A 86 -13.83 -0.78 -2.02
C ARG A 86 -13.99 -1.38 -3.41
N THR A 87 -14.35 -0.58 -4.40
CA THR A 87 -14.53 -1.01 -5.79
C THR A 87 -13.23 -1.56 -6.37
N VAL A 88 -12.13 -0.79 -6.27
CA VAL A 88 -10.81 -1.17 -6.81
C VAL A 88 -10.29 -2.44 -6.18
N SER A 89 -10.49 -2.63 -4.87
CA SER A 89 -9.98 -3.79 -4.12
C SER A 89 -10.54 -5.13 -4.59
N VAL A 90 -11.72 -5.13 -5.22
CA VAL A 90 -12.39 -6.34 -5.72
C VAL A 90 -12.15 -6.51 -7.21
N GLU A 91 -12.20 -5.42 -7.97
CA GLU A 91 -12.25 -5.48 -9.44
C GLU A 91 -10.89 -5.39 -10.12
N ARG A 92 -9.88 -4.85 -9.45
CA ARG A 92 -8.60 -4.46 -10.06
C ARG A 92 -7.42 -5.11 -9.34
N ASP A 93 -6.33 -5.24 -10.07
CA ASP A 93 -5.05 -5.68 -9.52
C ASP A 93 -3.96 -4.68 -9.87
N GLY A 94 -2.90 -4.67 -9.05
CA GLY A 94 -1.81 -3.71 -9.14
C GLY A 94 -1.72 -2.79 -7.92
N GLY A 95 -0.58 -2.11 -7.84
CA GLY A 95 -0.28 -1.08 -6.86
C GLY A 95 -0.89 0.26 -7.24
N ILE A 96 -1.41 0.95 -6.23
CA ILE A 96 -1.96 2.30 -6.30
C ILE A 96 -0.86 3.24 -5.79
N VAL A 97 -0.44 4.18 -6.64
CA VAL A 97 0.61 5.15 -6.29
C VAL A 97 -0.05 6.36 -5.65
N VAL A 98 0.43 6.75 -4.47
CA VAL A 98 -0.04 7.90 -3.72
C VAL A 98 1.15 8.83 -3.49
N ALA A 99 1.03 10.10 -3.84
CA ALA A 99 2.06 11.08 -3.55
C ALA A 99 2.05 11.46 -2.05
N VAL A 100 3.18 11.93 -1.54
CA VAL A 100 3.33 12.40 -0.14
C VAL A 100 2.35 13.51 0.27
N ASP A 101 1.74 14.21 -0.68
CA ASP A 101 0.72 15.24 -0.43
C ASP A 101 -0.72 14.70 -0.37
N GLY A 102 -0.91 13.39 -0.64
CA GLY A 102 -2.17 12.66 -0.60
C GLY A 102 -2.85 12.48 -1.95
N GLU A 103 -2.29 13.00 -3.05
CA GLU A 103 -2.84 12.79 -4.40
C GLU A 103 -2.65 11.34 -4.85
N VAL A 104 -3.69 10.75 -5.45
CA VAL A 104 -3.66 9.40 -6.00
C VAL A 104 -3.42 9.46 -7.51
N GLU A 105 -2.44 8.71 -8.00
CA GLU A 105 -2.19 8.61 -9.44
C GLU A 105 -3.22 7.70 -10.12
N GLU A 106 -3.68 8.12 -11.29
CA GLU A 106 -4.73 7.41 -12.04
C GLU A 106 -4.24 6.04 -12.53
N GLN A 107 -3.00 5.96 -13.00
CA GLN A 107 -2.43 4.72 -13.52
C GLN A 107 -1.99 3.80 -12.38
N MET A 108 -2.65 2.64 -12.24
CA MET A 108 -2.18 1.56 -11.37
C MET A 108 -0.96 0.88 -11.97
N VAL A 109 -0.07 0.37 -11.13
CA VAL A 109 1.25 -0.13 -11.54
C VAL A 109 1.59 -1.50 -11.00
N ARG A 110 2.49 -2.20 -11.68
CA ARG A 110 3.25 -3.31 -11.13
C ARG A 110 4.63 -2.80 -10.73
N PHE A 111 4.97 -2.89 -9.45
CA PHE A 111 6.33 -2.60 -9.02
C PHE A 111 7.27 -3.72 -9.46
N ARG A 112 8.46 -3.34 -9.94
CA ARG A 112 9.48 -4.29 -10.35
C ARG A 112 10.14 -4.91 -9.12
N ASP A 113 10.57 -6.16 -9.27
CA ASP A 113 11.32 -6.88 -8.25
C ASP A 113 12.58 -6.10 -7.88
N LEU A 114 12.93 -6.10 -6.59
CA LEU A 114 14.11 -5.39 -6.11
C LEU A 114 15.40 -5.94 -6.74
N GLY A 115 16.33 -5.05 -7.09
CA GLY A 115 17.61 -5.43 -7.69
C GLY A 115 17.60 -5.48 -9.22
N THR A 116 16.43 -5.33 -9.85
CA THR A 116 16.32 -5.23 -11.32
C THR A 116 16.78 -3.87 -11.85
N ARG A 117 16.75 -2.81 -11.03
CA ARG A 117 17.29 -1.49 -11.34
C ARG A 117 18.75 -1.38 -10.88
N SER A 118 19.57 -0.73 -11.70
CA SER A 118 20.97 -0.47 -11.35
C SER A 118 21.07 0.33 -10.05
N GLY A 119 21.86 -0.17 -9.10
CA GLY A 119 22.09 0.48 -7.80
C GLY A 119 21.26 -0.10 -6.64
N GLU A 120 20.31 -1.00 -6.90
CA GLU A 120 19.46 -1.59 -5.86
C GLU A 120 20.07 -2.83 -5.18
N SER A 121 21.20 -3.36 -5.66
CA SER A 121 21.77 -4.61 -5.14
C SER A 121 22.08 -4.58 -3.64
N ARG A 122 22.32 -3.41 -3.06
CA ARG A 122 22.55 -3.25 -1.61
C ARG A 122 21.27 -3.23 -0.80
N LEU A 123 20.15 -2.87 -1.40
CA LEU A 123 18.85 -2.79 -0.72
C LEU A 123 18.24 -4.17 -0.47
N VAL A 124 18.71 -5.19 -1.21
CA VAL A 124 18.25 -6.58 -1.05
C VAL A 124 18.57 -7.10 0.36
N ASP A 125 19.71 -6.68 0.93
CA ASP A 125 20.13 -7.07 2.27
C ASP A 125 19.29 -6.39 3.37
N ASP A 126 18.52 -5.35 3.01
CA ASP A 126 17.67 -4.58 3.93
C ASP A 126 16.23 -5.13 4.02
N VAL A 127 15.91 -6.22 3.30
CA VAL A 127 14.57 -6.84 3.29
C VAL A 127 14.54 -8.12 4.11
N SER A 128 13.62 -8.20 5.07
CA SER A 128 13.36 -9.42 5.85
C SER A 128 11.98 -10.00 5.55
N TYR A 129 11.93 -11.12 4.84
CA TYR A 129 10.68 -11.79 4.51
C TYR A 129 10.15 -12.63 5.68
N GLU A 130 8.86 -12.50 5.96
CA GLU A 130 8.18 -13.32 6.96
C GLU A 130 7.41 -14.49 6.32
N PRO A 131 7.24 -15.64 7.01
CA PRO A 131 6.59 -16.82 6.44
C PRO A 131 5.14 -16.64 5.98
N TRP A 132 4.44 -15.63 6.48
CA TRP A 132 3.06 -15.31 6.12
C TRP A 132 2.94 -14.45 4.85
N MET A 133 4.06 -13.91 4.35
CA MET A 133 4.06 -12.97 3.23
C MET A 133 3.80 -13.67 1.90
N GLY A 134 2.59 -13.48 1.36
CA GLY A 134 2.29 -13.72 -0.05
C GLY A 134 2.98 -12.75 -1.02
N SER A 135 2.79 -12.95 -2.33
CA SER A 135 3.44 -12.19 -3.41
C SER A 135 3.28 -10.67 -3.30
N ARG A 136 2.08 -10.19 -2.96
CA ARG A 136 1.79 -8.77 -2.75
C ARG A 136 2.59 -8.18 -1.58
N HIS A 137 2.71 -8.93 -0.49
CA HIS A 137 3.48 -8.49 0.68
C HIS A 137 4.98 -8.45 0.36
N MET A 138 5.50 -9.46 -0.35
CA MET A 138 6.89 -9.47 -0.81
C MET A 138 7.20 -8.28 -1.73
N SER A 139 6.31 -7.97 -2.67
CA SER A 139 6.44 -6.77 -3.51
C SER A 139 6.38 -5.47 -2.70
N ALA A 140 5.50 -5.40 -1.70
CA ALA A 140 5.33 -4.23 -0.84
C ALA A 140 6.55 -3.95 0.05
N ILE A 141 7.13 -4.98 0.68
CA ILE A 141 8.33 -4.83 1.52
C ILE A 141 9.57 -4.47 0.68
N GLU A 142 9.75 -5.11 -0.48
CA GLU A 142 10.79 -4.77 -1.44
C GLU A 142 10.67 -3.35 -1.98
N THR A 143 9.43 -2.88 -2.16
CA THR A 143 9.18 -1.52 -2.59
C THR A 143 9.45 -0.50 -1.48
N SER A 144 9.22 -0.88 -0.22
CA SER A 144 9.41 0.01 0.94
C SER A 144 10.86 0.38 1.24
N VAL A 145 11.85 -0.40 0.77
CA VAL A 145 13.29 -0.08 0.94
C VAL A 145 13.81 0.91 -0.10
N ARG A 146 13.01 1.27 -1.11
CA ARG A 146 13.44 2.24 -2.13
C ARG A 146 13.45 3.64 -1.54
N PRO A 147 14.50 4.43 -1.75
CA PRO A 147 14.61 5.76 -1.14
C PRO A 147 13.55 6.75 -1.63
N GLU A 148 12.91 6.47 -2.77
CA GLU A 148 11.78 7.25 -3.30
C GLU A 148 10.42 6.87 -2.68
N VAL A 149 10.35 5.80 -1.90
CA VAL A 149 9.13 5.26 -1.29
C VAL A 149 9.17 5.51 0.22
N VAL A 150 8.12 6.11 0.76
CA VAL A 150 8.01 6.40 2.19
C VAL A 150 7.42 5.23 2.97
N ALA A 151 6.38 4.61 2.40
CA ALA A 151 5.73 3.46 2.99
C ALA A 151 4.92 2.71 1.92
N THR A 152 4.65 1.45 2.16
CA THR A 152 3.63 0.70 1.44
C THR A 152 2.58 0.18 2.42
N VAL A 153 1.32 0.07 1.95
CA VAL A 153 0.21 -0.45 2.74
C VAL A 153 -0.49 -1.54 1.94
N THR A 154 -0.78 -2.68 2.55
CA THR A 154 -1.45 -3.78 1.87
C THR A 154 -2.66 -4.30 2.64
N LEU A 155 -3.70 -4.67 1.91
CA LEU A 155 -4.78 -5.55 2.38
C LEU A 155 -4.64 -6.91 1.69
N SER A 156 -4.52 -7.98 2.47
CA SER A 156 -4.43 -9.35 1.97
C SER A 156 -5.78 -9.86 1.49
N GLU A 157 -5.86 -10.22 0.21
CA GLU A 157 -7.03 -10.88 -0.42
C GLU A 157 -7.37 -12.26 0.14
N GLU A 158 -6.46 -12.86 0.92
CA GLU A 158 -6.61 -14.20 1.49
C GLU A 158 -7.04 -14.18 2.96
N THR A 159 -6.63 -13.17 3.71
CA THR A 159 -6.72 -13.20 5.18
C THR A 159 -7.31 -11.94 5.82
N GLY A 160 -7.52 -10.88 5.04
CA GLY A 160 -7.91 -9.58 5.56
C GLY A 160 -6.84 -8.91 6.43
N ARG A 161 -5.61 -9.46 6.46
CA ARG A 161 -4.48 -8.84 7.14
C ARG A 161 -4.18 -7.48 6.52
N VAL A 162 -4.05 -6.46 7.37
CA VAL A 162 -3.56 -5.14 6.98
C VAL A 162 -2.10 -5.04 7.42
N SER A 163 -1.24 -4.58 6.52
CA SER A 163 0.20 -4.42 6.79
C SER A 163 0.71 -3.10 6.26
N VAL A 164 1.58 -2.46 7.02
CA VAL A 164 2.35 -1.26 6.64
C VAL A 164 3.82 -1.65 6.60
N PHE A 165 4.51 -1.35 5.51
CA PHE A 165 5.95 -1.59 5.36
C PHE A 165 6.70 -0.28 5.21
N ARG A 166 7.82 -0.16 5.92
CA ARG A 166 8.71 1.02 5.89
C ARG A 166 10.13 0.53 6.05
N ASP A 167 11.03 0.98 5.16
CA ASP A 167 12.46 0.67 5.24
C ASP A 167 12.77 -0.83 5.42
N GLY A 168 11.96 -1.71 4.82
CA GLY A 168 12.16 -3.16 4.90
C GLY A 168 11.60 -3.83 6.16
N ASP A 169 11.01 -3.06 7.07
CA ASP A 169 10.28 -3.55 8.24
C ASP A 169 8.78 -3.65 7.95
N ALA A 170 8.12 -4.62 8.59
CA ALA A 170 6.68 -4.84 8.47
C ALA A 170 5.97 -4.67 9.83
N THR A 171 4.97 -3.78 9.88
CA THR A 171 3.98 -3.74 10.97
C THR A 171 2.67 -4.27 10.43
N SER A 172 2.10 -5.32 11.03
CA SER A 172 0.86 -5.92 10.53
C SER A 172 -0.14 -6.25 11.63
N MET A 173 -1.42 -6.22 11.27
CA MET A 173 -2.55 -6.62 12.11
C MET A 173 -3.38 -7.67 11.37
N ARG A 174 -3.64 -8.80 12.02
CA ARG A 174 -4.60 -9.80 11.50
C ARG A 174 -5.99 -9.20 11.56
N ARG A 175 -6.89 -9.68 10.69
CA ARG A 175 -8.29 -9.23 10.67
C ARG A 175 -8.94 -9.18 12.05
N ASN A 176 -8.75 -10.23 12.86
CA ASN A 176 -9.35 -10.35 14.19
C ASN A 176 -8.71 -9.43 15.25
N GLU A 177 -7.59 -8.80 14.94
CA GLU A 177 -6.91 -7.81 15.80
C GLU A 177 -7.33 -6.37 15.43
N ILE A 178 -7.96 -6.16 14.26
CA ILE A 178 -8.34 -4.83 13.75
C ILE A 178 -9.44 -4.22 14.63
N GLY A 179 -9.16 -3.04 15.16
CA GLY A 179 -10.01 -2.32 16.12
C GLY A 179 -9.74 -2.67 17.58
N GLY A 180 -8.91 -3.69 17.85
CA GLY A 180 -8.44 -4.05 19.19
C GLY A 180 -9.55 -4.08 20.26
N GLU A 181 -9.35 -3.35 21.34
CA GLU A 181 -10.28 -3.26 22.48
C GLU A 181 -11.65 -2.68 22.11
N TRP A 182 -11.75 -1.87 21.04
CA TRP A 182 -13.01 -1.30 20.58
C TRP A 182 -13.90 -2.31 19.86
N ARG A 183 -13.38 -3.51 19.58
CA ARG A 183 -14.10 -4.65 18.99
C ARG A 183 -14.18 -5.87 19.91
N ALA A 184 -13.74 -5.76 21.17
CA ALA A 184 -13.94 -6.83 22.14
C ALA A 184 -15.45 -7.07 22.34
N GLU A 185 -15.88 -8.34 22.23
CA GLU A 185 -17.27 -8.78 22.46
C GLU A 185 -17.81 -8.43 23.86
#